data_AF-A0A6I6G7K5-F1
#
_entry.id   AF-A0A6I6G7K5-F1
#
_cell.length_a   1.000
_cell.length_b   1.000
_cell.length_c   1.000
_cell.angle_alpha   90.00
_cell.angle_beta   90.00
_cell.angle_gamma   90.00
#
_symmetry.space_group_name_H-M   'P 1'
#
loop_
_entity.id
_entity.type
_entity.pdbx_description
1 polymer ?
#
loop_
_entity_poly.entity_id
_entity_poly.type
_entity_poly.pdbx_seq_one_letter_code
_entity_poly.pdbx_strand_id
1 'polypeptide(L)' 'MEDSFFVGNFRGNFVGYIDRNSDGGFTCYDRMSRQHGESGSLDEAISSLNDLYFSEASEGGLNVAGR' A
#
# COMPACT_ATOMS: atom_id res chain seq x y z
N MET A 1 23.09 2.46 -4.71
CA MET A 1 21.94 1.58 -4.43
C MET A 1 20.75 2.33 -4.99
N GLU A 2 19.95 1.68 -5.83
CA GLU A 2 18.69 2.26 -6.32
C GLU A 2 17.59 1.79 -5.37
N ASP A 3 17.29 2.63 -4.39
CA ASP A 3 16.07 2.53 -3.59
C ASP A 3 14.88 2.60 -4.55
N SER A 4 14.22 1.46 -4.75
CA SER A 4 13.05 1.36 -5.61
C SER A 4 11.83 1.32 -4.72
N PHE A 5 11.00 2.35 -4.78
CA PHE A 5 9.72 2.40 -4.08
C PHE A 5 8.57 2.56 -5.06
N PHE A 6 7.40 2.05 -4.67
CA PHE A 6 6.18 2.06 -5.47
C PHE A 6 5.08 2.75 -4.68
N VAL A 7 4.40 3.71 -5.31
CA VAL A 7 3.34 4.49 -4.65
C VAL A 7 1.97 3.98 -5.08
N GLY A 8 1.13 3.65 -4.09
CA GLY A 8 -0.26 3.30 -4.30
C GLY A 8 -1.15 4.53 -4.39
N ASN A 9 -1.91 4.64 -5.48
CA ASN A 9 -2.94 5.66 -5.66
C ASN A 9 -4.26 5.04 -6.09
N PHE A 10 -5.36 5.49 -5.49
CA PHE A 10 -6.71 5.12 -5.93
C PHE A 10 -7.59 6.36 -6.06
N ARG A 11 -8.02 6.66 -7.29
CA ARG A 11 -8.86 7.82 -7.63
C ARG A 11 -8.28 9.15 -7.13
N GLY A 12 -6.96 9.31 -7.16
CA GLY A 12 -6.28 10.51 -6.68
C GLY A 12 -5.97 10.50 -5.18
N ASN A 13 -6.39 9.49 -4.42
CA ASN A 13 -6.04 9.36 -3.00
C ASN A 13 -4.76 8.55 -2.82
N PHE A 14 -3.90 9.03 -1.93
CA PHE A 14 -2.75 8.26 -1.47
C PHE A 14 -3.22 7.10 -0.60
N VAL A 15 -2.84 5.90 -1.01
CA VAL A 15 -3.24 4.64 -0.39
C VAL A 15 -2.14 4.09 0.54
N GLY A 16 -0.90 4.36 0.18
CA GLY A 16 0.30 3.86 0.86
C GLY A 16 1.41 3.64 -0.15
N TYR A 17 2.44 2.90 0.26
CA TYR A 17 3.59 2.65 -0.59
C TYR A 17 4.25 1.30 -0.26
N ILE A 18 5.05 0.83 -1.22
CA ILE A 18 5.83 -0.40 -1.10
C ILE A 18 7.29 -0.01 -1.24
N ASP A 19 8.10 -0.41 -0.28
CA ASP A 19 9.55 -0.26 -0.33
C ASP A 19 10.22 -1.57 -0.75
N ARG A 20 11.23 -1.50 -1.63
CA ARG A 20 12.02 -2.67 -2.00
C ARG A 20 13.26 -2.76 -1.11
N ASN A 21 13.31 -3.80 -0.29
CA ASN A 21 14.42 -4.08 0.59
C ASN A 21 15.67 -4.46 -0.22
N SER A 22 16.86 -4.24 0.38
CA SER A 22 18.14 -4.62 -0.25
C SER A 22 18.30 -6.13 -0.51
N ASP A 23 17.54 -6.97 0.20
CA ASP A 23 17.46 -8.42 0.00
C ASP A 23 16.60 -8.81 -1.22
N GLY A 24 15.88 -7.84 -1.81
CA GLY A 24 15.00 -8.06 -2.94
C GLY A 24 13.53 -8.29 -2.57
N GLY A 25 13.21 -8.42 -1.28
CA GLY A 25 11.85 -8.43 -0.74
C GLY A 25 11.16 -7.06 -0.78
N PHE A 26 9.87 -7.05 -0.46
CA PHE A 26 9.02 -5.87 -0.52
C PHE A 26 8.30 -5.64 0.80
N THR A 27 8.36 -4.43 1.33
CA THR A 27 7.69 -4.04 2.57
C THR A 27 6.53 -3.10 2.27
N CYS A 28 5.33 -3.42 2.77
CA CYS A 28 4.13 -2.60 2.56
C CYS A 28 3.91 -1.64 3.71
N TYR A 29 3.58 -0.39 3.37
CA TYR A 29 3.24 0.67 4.30
C TYR A 29 1.89 1.29 3.99
N ASP A 30 1.08 1.54 5.01
CA ASP A 30 -0.16 2.29 4.86
C ASP A 30 0.08 3.78 4.58
N ARG A 31 -1.00 4.52 4.33
CA ARG A 31 -0.97 5.98 4.14
C ARG A 31 -0.39 6.77 5.32
N MET A 32 -0.33 6.18 6.51
CA MET A 32 0.27 6.75 7.72
C MET A 32 1.72 6.29 7.91
N SER A 33 2.32 5.61 6.92
CA SER A 33 3.66 5.04 6.95
C SER A 33 3.85 3.96 8.03
N ARG A 34 2.78 3.25 8.40
CA ARG A 34 2.88 2.09 9.29
C ARG A 34 3.08 0.84 8.46
N GLN A 35 4.03 0.01 8.88
CA GLN A 35 4.31 -1.27 8.22
C GLN A 35 3.18 -2.27 8.47
N HIS A 36 2.71 -2.93 7.42
CA HIS A 36 1.65 -3.95 7.50
C HIS A 36 2.09 -5.34 7.03
N GLY A 37 3.26 -5.48 6.42
CA GLY A 37 3.79 -6.78 6.07
C GLY A 37 4.97 -6.73 5.11
N GLU A 38 5.53 -7.91 4.87
CA GLU A 38 6.61 -8.16 3.91
C GLU A 38 6.18 -9.23 2.91
N SER A 39 6.69 -9.14 1.68
CA SER A 39 6.36 -10.06 0.60
C SER A 39 7.58 -10.38 -0.25
N GLY A 40 7.62 -11.59 -0.81
CA GLY A 40 8.71 -12.02 -1.69
C GLY A 40 8.60 -11.45 -3.10
N SER A 41 7.40 -11.01 -3.49
CA SER A 41 7.11 -10.49 -4.83
C SER A 41 6.37 -9.16 -4.78
N LEU A 42 6.57 -8.32 -5.80
CA LEU A 42 5.85 -7.06 -5.94
C LEU A 42 4.33 -7.27 -6.09
N ASP A 43 3.91 -8.33 -6.78
CA ASP A 43 2.48 -8.67 -6.96
C ASP A 43 1.78 -8.93 -5.61
N GLU A 44 2.41 -9.72 -4.75
CA GLU A 44 1.93 -9.98 -3.39
C GLU A 44 1.86 -8.69 -2.56
N ALA A 45 2.88 -7.84 -2.67
CA ALA A 45 2.91 -6.55 -1.98
C ALA A 45 1.78 -5.61 -2.47
N ILE A 46 1.52 -5.56 -3.78
CA ILE A 46 0.39 -4.81 -4.36
C ILE A 46 -0.94 -5.36 -3.85
N SER A 47 -1.10 -6.69 -3.82
CA SER A 47 -2.30 -7.33 -3.30
C SER A 47 -2.52 -6.99 -1.82
N SER A 48 -1.47 -7.03 -1.00
CA SER A 48 -1.52 -6.66 0.41
C SER A 48 -1.92 -5.19 0.61
N LEU A 49 -1.36 -4.27 -0.18
CA LEU A 49 -1.67 -2.85 -0.10
C LEU A 49 -3.13 -2.55 -0.50
N ASN A 50 -3.65 -3.28 -1.51
CA ASN A 50 -5.06 -3.18 -1.88
C ASN A 50 -5.96 -3.68 -0.75
N ASP A 51 -5.70 -4.86 -0.21
CA ASP A 51 -6.51 -5.47 0.86
C ASP A 51 -6.58 -4.55 2.08
N LEU A 52 -5.44 -3.99 2.48
CA LEU A 52 -5.33 -3.01 3.56
C LEU A 52 -6.23 -1.79 3.34
N TYR A 53 -6.16 -1.17 2.16
CA TYR A 53 -6.95 0.02 1.86
C TYR A 53 -8.44 -0.27 1.81
N PHE A 54 -8.85 -1.39 1.20
CA PHE A 54 -10.24 -1.75 1.08
C PHE A 54 -10.84 -2.26 2.40
N SER A 55 -10.02 -2.87 3.28
CA SER A 55 -10.43 -3.20 4.64
C SER A 55 -10.68 -1.94 5.46
N GLU A 56 -9.73 -1.00 5.48
CA GLU A 56 -9.89 0.29 6.17
C GLU A 56 -11.09 1.10 5.62
N ALA A 57 -11.32 1.06 4.31
CA ALA A 57 -12.46 1.70 3.66
C ALA A 57 -13.82 1.08 4.07
N SER A 58 -13.83 -0.22 4.33
CA SER A 58 -15.01 -0.96 4.77
C SER A 58 -15.31 -0.73 6.25
N GLU A 59 -14.28 -0.60 7.09
CA GLU A 59 -14.42 -0.39 8.54
C GLU A 59 -14.70 1.08 8.89
N GLY A 60 -14.08 2.01 8.17
CA GLY A 60 -14.28 3.44 8.30
C GLY A 60 -14.97 3.95 7.05
N GLY A 61 -16.28 3.74 6.93
CA GLY A 61 -17.11 4.13 5.78
C GLY A 61 -16.60 5.39 5.09
N LEU A 62 -15.80 5.20 4.03
CA LEU A 62 -15.34 6.29 3.21
C LEU A 62 -16.61 6.87 2.59
N ASN A 63 -16.97 8.08 3.01
CA ASN A 63 -17.88 8.94 2.26
C ASN A 63 -17.21 9.24 0.90
N VAL A 64 -17.24 8.28 -0.01
CA VAL A 64 -16.94 8.46 -1.43
C VAL A 64 -18.17 9.05 -2.13
N ALA A 65 -18.90 9.93 -1.44
CA ALA A 65 -19.91 10.80 -2.02
C ALA A 65 -19.19 12.09 -2.45
N GLY A 66 -18.53 12.01 -3.60
CA GLY A 66 -18.18 13.20 -4.35
C GLY A 66 -19.45 13.79 -4.97
N ARG A 67 -19.73 15.05 -4.59
CA ARG A 67 -20.50 16.10 -5.31
C ARG A 67 -21.91 15.79 -5.82
#